data_AF-T1XH74-F1
#
_entry.id   AF-T1XH74-F1
#
_cell.length_a   1.000
_cell.length_b   1.000
_cell.length_c   1.000
_cell.angle_alpha   90.00
_cell.angle_beta   90.00
_cell.angle_gamma   90.00
#
_symmetry.space_group_name_H-M   'P 1'
#
loop_
_entity.id
_entity.type
_entity.pdbx_description
1 polymer ?
#
loop_
_entity_poly.entity_id
_entity_poly.type
_entity_poly.pdbx_seq_one_letter_code
_entity_poly.pdbx_strand_id
1 'polypeptide(L)'
;MNYDQQPSGRVAQALGIHRSIAACHAYLARNNDVHALTAALMLPCYRAEFGRLALAMSSAEKTALMSLLPADGEPPAVSLPRA
;
A
#
# COMPACT_ATOMS: atom_id res chain seq x y z
N MET A 1 4.09 -31.24 -1.22
CA MET A 1 5.03 -30.20 -1.68
C MET A 1 4.52 -28.88 -1.14
N ASN A 2 5.21 -28.34 -0.14
CA ASN A 2 4.86 -27.05 0.48
C ASN A 2 5.35 -25.96 -0.47
N TYR A 3 4.44 -25.34 -1.22
CA TYR A 3 4.77 -24.11 -1.93
C TYR A 3 4.78 -23.02 -0.87
N ASP A 4 5.97 -22.74 -0.33
CA ASP A 4 6.24 -21.43 0.26
C ASP A 4 5.96 -20.44 -0.88
N GLN A 5 4.72 -19.94 -0.90
CA GLN A 5 4.16 -19.19 -2.02
C GLN A 5 4.72 -17.79 -1.92
N GLN A 6 6.03 -17.67 -2.15
CA GLN A 6 6.72 -16.41 -2.16
C GLN A 6 5.99 -15.56 -3.21
N PRO A 7 5.39 -14.42 -2.83
CA PRO A 7 4.63 -13.62 -3.75
C PRO A 7 5.54 -13.30 -4.93
N SER A 8 5.05 -13.52 -6.16
CA SER A 8 5.78 -13.13 -7.38
C SER A 8 6.39 -11.75 -7.17
N GLY A 9 7.60 -11.48 -7.67
CA GLY A 9 8.29 -10.21 -7.38
C GLY A 9 7.43 -8.96 -7.61
N ARG A 10 6.52 -9.02 -8.60
CA ARG A 10 5.50 -8.00 -8.87
C ARG A 10 4.45 -7.84 -7.75
N VAL A 11 3.97 -8.93 -7.16
CA VAL A 11 3.03 -8.90 -6.01
C VAL A 11 3.71 -8.27 -4.80
N ALA A 12 4.96 -8.66 -4.50
CA ALA A 12 5.73 -8.09 -3.41
C ALA A 12 5.97 -6.58 -3.62
N GLN A 13 6.34 -6.17 -4.83
CA GLN A 13 6.50 -4.76 -5.19
C GLN A 13 5.17 -3.99 -5.07
N ALA A 14 4.05 -4.54 -5.55
CA ALA A 14 2.75 -3.90 -5.47
C ALA A 14 2.32 -3.67 -4.01
N LEU A 15 2.57 -4.63 -3.12
CA LEU A 15 2.33 -4.47 -1.68
C LEU A 15 3.18 -3.35 -1.07
N GLY A 16 4.46 -3.24 -1.47
CA GLY A 16 5.34 -2.17 -1.03
C GLY A 16 4.84 -0.78 -1.46
N ILE A 17 4.40 -0.65 -2.70
CA ILE A 17 3.83 0.60 -3.22
C ILE A 17 2.50 0.92 -2.51
N HIS A 18 1.64 -0.08 -2.28
CA HIS A 18 0.39 0.11 -1.55
C HIS A 18 0.63 0.64 -0.12
N ARG A 19 1.61 0.08 0.60
CA ARG A 19 2.00 0.59 1.93
C ARG A 19 2.51 2.03 1.87
N SER A 20 3.25 2.38 0.82
CA SER A 20 3.73 3.76 0.61
C SER A 20 2.58 4.74 0.35
N ILE A 21 1.57 4.32 -0.43
CA ILE A 21 0.33 5.08 -0.65
C ILE A 21 -0.43 5.29 0.66
N ALA A 22 -0.60 4.23 1.46
CA ALA A 22 -1.27 4.31 2.75
C ALA A 22 -0.54 5.27 3.72
N ALA A 23 0.79 5.21 3.76
CA ALA A 23 1.60 6.15 4.54
C ALA A 23 1.43 7.60 4.08
N CYS A 24 1.40 7.84 2.76
CA CYS A 24 1.13 9.18 2.22
C CYS A 24 -0.23 9.70 2.68
N HIS A 25 -1.28 8.87 2.61
CA HIS A 25 -2.60 9.25 3.11
C HIS A 25 -2.60 9.53 4.63
N ALA A 26 -1.87 8.76 5.42
CA ALA A 26 -1.74 8.99 6.86
C ALA A 26 -1.05 10.34 7.17
N TYR A 27 0.01 10.71 6.43
CA TYR A 27 0.67 12.01 6.58
C TYR A 27 -0.25 13.16 6.14
N LEU A 28 -1.01 12.99 5.06
CA LEU A 28 -1.95 14.01 4.58
C LEU A 28 -3.13 14.23 5.53
N ALA A 29 -3.59 13.18 6.22
CA ALA A 29 -4.64 13.29 7.22
C ALA A 29 -4.19 14.07 8.47
N ARG A 30 -2.88 14.11 8.74
CA ARG A 30 -2.27 14.88 9.84
C ARG A 30 -1.91 16.27 9.31
N ASN A 31 -2.84 17.21 9.44
CA ASN A 31 -2.80 18.59 8.89
C ASN A 31 -1.55 19.43 9.23
N ASN A 32 -0.64 18.97 10.09
CA ASN A 32 0.59 19.68 10.49
C ASN A 32 1.84 18.78 10.46
N ASP A 33 1.82 17.71 9.67
CA ASP A 33 2.97 16.82 9.54
C ASP A 33 4.02 17.41 8.59
N VAL A 34 5.29 17.42 9.00
CA VAL A 34 6.42 17.92 8.19
C VAL A 34 6.57 17.18 6.85
N HIS A 35 6.06 15.96 6.77
CA HIS A 35 6.06 15.16 5.55
C HIS A 35 4.81 15.33 4.69
N ALA A 36 3.81 16.14 5.10
CA ALA A 36 2.55 16.30 4.35
C ALA A 36 2.78 16.80 2.91
N LEU A 37 3.66 17.79 2.71
CA LEU A 37 4.01 18.27 1.36
C LEU A 37 4.69 17.17 0.54
N THR A 38 5.63 16.44 1.14
CA THR A 38 6.32 15.34 0.44
C THR A 38 5.34 14.24 0.06
N ALA A 39 4.42 13.87 0.97
CA ALA A 39 3.38 12.90 0.73
C ALA A 39 2.42 13.35 -0.39
N ALA A 40 2.02 14.63 -0.42
CA ALA A 40 1.17 15.18 -1.47
C ALA A 40 1.82 15.05 -2.85
N LEU A 41 3.12 15.32 -2.95
CA LEU A 41 3.88 15.26 -4.20
C LEU A 41 4.18 13.82 -4.65
N MET A 42 4.44 12.91 -3.71
CA MET A 42 4.77 11.51 -4.02
C MET A 42 3.56 10.61 -4.26
N LEU A 43 2.41 10.91 -3.65
CA LEU A 43 1.19 10.13 -3.82
C LEU A 43 0.79 9.87 -5.29
N PRO A 44 0.76 10.86 -6.21
CA PRO A 44 0.46 10.60 -7.62
C PRO A 44 1.50 9.68 -8.28
N CYS A 45 2.79 9.78 -7.92
CA CYS A 45 3.85 8.93 -8.45
C CYS A 45 3.65 7.47 -8.07
N TYR A 46 3.37 7.19 -6.78
CA TYR A 46 3.11 5.83 -6.32
C TYR A 46 1.82 5.25 -6.92
N ARG A 47 0.75 6.05 -7.04
CA ARG A 47 -0.48 5.61 -7.72
C ARG A 47 -0.24 5.23 -9.18
N ALA A 48 0.53 6.04 -9.91
CA ALA A 48 0.88 5.76 -11.29
C ALA A 48 1.74 4.49 -11.42
N GLU A 49 2.72 4.30 -10.53
CA GLU A 49 3.54 3.08 -10.51
C GLU A 49 2.72 1.83 -10.20
N PHE A 50 1.86 1.90 -9.18
CA PHE A 50 0.96 0.81 -8.83
C PHE A 50 0.04 0.45 -10.01
N GLY A 51 -0.52 1.44 -10.70
CA GLY A 51 -1.36 1.22 -11.89
C GLY A 51 -0.60 0.53 -13.02
N ARG A 52 0.63 0.96 -13.33
CA ARG A 52 1.47 0.31 -14.35
C ARG A 52 1.79 -1.14 -13.97
N LEU A 53 2.12 -1.38 -12.70
CA LEU A 53 2.43 -2.72 -12.20
C LEU A 53 1.20 -3.63 -12.27
N ALA A 54 0.03 -3.14 -11.86
CA ALA A 54 -1.23 -3.87 -11.95
C ALA A 54 -1.61 -4.22 -13.39
N LEU A 55 -1.34 -3.34 -14.37
CA LEU A 55 -1.57 -3.66 -15.79
C LEU A 55 -0.66 -4.79 -16.29
N ALA A 56 0.56 -4.88 -15.78
CA ALA A 56 1.52 -5.93 -16.13
C ALA A 56 1.32 -7.26 -15.37
N MET A 57 0.43 -7.29 -14.38
CA MET A 57 0.15 -8.50 -13.58
C MET A 57 -0.84 -9.42 -14.28
N SER A 58 -0.57 -10.72 -14.19
CA SER A 58 -1.51 -11.79 -14.54
C SER A 58 -2.73 -11.82 -13.61
N SER A 59 -3.78 -12.54 -14.01
CA SER A 59 -4.97 -12.70 -13.17
C SER A 59 -4.64 -13.34 -11.82
N ALA A 60 -3.76 -14.35 -11.80
CA ALA A 60 -3.34 -15.02 -10.57
C ALA A 60 -2.60 -14.08 -9.63
N GLU A 61 -1.69 -13.25 -10.15
CA GLU A 61 -0.97 -12.25 -9.36
C GLU A 61 -1.94 -11.18 -8.80
N LYS A 62 -2.93 -10.74 -9.58
CA LYS A 62 -3.95 -9.78 -9.11
C LYS A 62 -4.81 -10.37 -7.99
N THR A 63 -5.26 -11.61 -8.14
CA THR A 63 -6.03 -12.32 -7.10
C THR A 63 -5.20 -12.49 -5.83
N ALA A 64 -3.93 -12.89 -5.95
CA ALA A 64 -3.02 -12.99 -4.81
C ALA A 64 -2.82 -11.63 -4.12
N LEU A 65 -2.63 -10.55 -4.90
CA LEU A 65 -2.52 -9.21 -4.35
C LEU A 65 -3.79 -8.80 -3.59
N MET A 66 -4.98 -9.01 -4.17
CA MET A 66 -6.26 -8.70 -3.52
C MET A 66 -6.49 -9.49 -2.23
N SER A 67 -6.04 -10.75 -2.18
CA SER A 67 -6.13 -11.56 -0.96
C SER A 67 -5.20 -11.09 0.17
N LEU A 68 -4.15 -10.32 -0.16
CA LEU A 68 -3.16 -9.83 0.81
C LEU A 68 -3.39 -8.37 1.21
N LEU A 69 -4.18 -7.63 0.43
CA LEU A 69 -4.61 -6.29 0.80
C LEU A 69 -5.69 -6.39 1.88
N PRO A 70 -5.62 -5.59 2.96
CA PRO A 70 -6.71 -5.53 3.92
C PRO A 70 -7.99 -5.08 3.19
N ALA A 71 -9.13 -5.69 3.53
CA ALA A 71 -10.42 -5.18 3.09
C ALA A 71 -10.50 -3.71 3.55
N ASP A 72 -10.63 -2.80 2.60
CA ASP A 72 -10.70 -1.35 2.82
C ASP A 72 -11.74 -1.06 3.94
N GLY A 73 -11.28 -0.74 5.16
CA GLY A 73 -12.20 -0.59 6.30
C GLY A 73 -11.62 -0.52 7.72
N GLU A 74 -10.42 -1.02 8.02
CA GLU A 74 -9.84 -0.83 9.36
C GLU A 74 -8.76 0.26 9.37
N PRO A 75 -9.05 1.46 9.95
CA PRO A 75 -7.97 2.37 10.27
C PRO A 75 -7.02 1.67 11.25
N PRO A 76 -5.70 1.88 11.15
CA PRO A 76 -4.78 1.33 12.13
C PRO A 76 -5.22 1.86 13.51
N ALA A 77 -5.64 0.93 14.38
CA ALA A 77 -6.02 1.26 15.74
C ALA A 77 -4.85 2.02 16.38
N VAL A 78 -5.00 3.34 16.45
CA VAL A 78 -4.06 4.18 17.15
C VAL A 78 -4.23 3.83 18.63
N SER A 79 -3.36 2.95 19.13
CA SER A 79 -3.27 2.69 20.56
C SER A 79 -2.73 3.96 21.22
N LEU A 80 -3.63 4.89 21.54
CA LEU A 80 -3.31 5.98 22.44
C LEU A 80 -3.09 5.39 23.85
N PRO A 81 -1.96 5.67 24.51
CA PRO A 81 -1.83 5.38 25.93
C PRO A 81 -2.80 6.28 26.71
N ARG A 82 -3.66 5.68 27.54
CA ARG A 82 -4.47 6.43 28.51
C ARG A 82 -3.53 7.07 29.51
N ALA A 83 -3.51 8.40 29.54
CA ALA A 83 -3.08 9.19 30.69
C ALA A 83 -4.32 9.52 31.54
#